data_AF-A0A4Q5YP88-F1
#
_entry.id   AF-A0A4Q5YP88-F1
#
_cell.length_a   1.000
_cell.length_b   1.000
_cell.length_c   1.000
_cell.angle_alpha   90.00
_cell.angle_beta   90.00
_cell.angle_gamma   90.00
#
_symmetry.space_group_name_H-M   'P 1'
#
loop_
_entity.id
_entity.type
_entity.pdbx_description
1 polymer ?
#
loop_
_entity_poly.entity_id
_entity_poly.type
_entity_poly.pdbx_seq_one_letter_code
_entity_poly.pdbx_strand_id
1 'polypeptide(L)'
;MRNYIFAPFAASLLLLLSPNSTAQTNTAPSILAKATVATPEEDNYDVKYVKIDLQATNTSTMIAGSSLTRAVVTAPSITEYYFELTSQLTIDSAHFNGQYLPVTQVNGFVNKIVLPAAL
;
A
#
# COMPACT_ATOMS: atom_id res chain seq x y z
N MET A 1 -39.11 -6.24 -2.86
CA MET A 1 -37.94 -5.69 -3.58
C MET A 1 -37.34 -4.60 -2.70
N ARG A 2 -36.15 -4.81 -2.13
CA ARG A 2 -35.40 -3.77 -1.41
C ARG A 2 -34.19 -3.43 -2.26
N ASN A 3 -34.25 -2.28 -2.91
CA ASN A 3 -33.10 -1.62 -3.51
C ASN A 3 -32.34 -0.81 -2.44
N TYR A 4 -31.16 -0.32 -2.86
CA TYR A 4 -30.23 0.63 -2.22
C TYR A 4 -29.02 -0.05 -1.53
N ILE A 5 -27.75 0.38 -1.66
CA ILE A 5 -27.07 1.53 -2.31
C ILE A 5 -25.56 1.15 -2.38
N PHE A 6 -24.84 1.69 -3.37
CA PHE A 6 -23.38 1.58 -3.54
C PHE A 6 -22.58 1.91 -2.26
N ALA A 7 -21.49 1.18 -1.98
CA ALA A 7 -20.51 1.52 -0.95
C ALA A 7 -19.16 1.83 -1.62
N PRO A 8 -18.64 3.06 -1.53
CA PRO A 8 -17.29 3.37 -1.96
C PRO A 8 -16.28 3.11 -0.83
N PHE A 9 -15.36 2.15 -1.02
CA PHE A 9 -14.12 1.97 -0.26
C PHE A 9 -13.00 2.98 -0.61
N ALA A 10 -12.82 4.03 0.18
CA ALA A 10 -11.64 4.90 0.12
C ALA A 10 -10.51 4.52 1.09
N ALA A 11 -9.39 4.03 0.56
CA ALA A 11 -8.08 4.13 1.19
C ALA A 11 -7.45 5.49 0.84
N SER A 12 -6.77 6.15 1.78
CA SER A 12 -6.21 7.50 1.60
C SER A 12 -4.79 7.56 2.20
N LEU A 13 -3.75 7.83 1.40
CA LEU A 13 -2.31 7.66 1.68
C LEU A 13 -1.49 8.97 1.53
N LEU A 14 -1.22 9.73 2.59
CA LEU A 14 -0.43 11.00 2.54
C LEU A 14 1.09 10.79 2.83
N LEU A 15 2.01 11.13 1.90
CA LEU A 15 3.50 11.08 1.99
C LEU A 15 4.22 12.43 1.80
N LEU A 16 5.23 12.72 2.63
CA LEU A 16 6.13 13.90 2.59
C LEU A 16 7.59 13.40 2.66
N LEU A 17 8.55 13.95 1.90
CA LEU A 17 9.94 13.43 1.82
C LEU A 17 11.06 14.48 1.88
N SER A 18 12.23 14.05 2.37
CA SER A 18 13.54 14.72 2.32
C SER A 18 14.68 13.67 2.44
N PRO A 19 15.94 13.89 1.96
CA PRO A 19 16.74 12.80 1.36
C PRO A 19 17.99 12.26 2.11
N ASN A 20 18.27 10.96 1.81
CA ASN A 20 19.52 10.22 1.44
C ASN A 20 20.68 9.84 2.44
N SER A 21 21.16 8.56 2.37
CA SER A 21 22.58 8.11 2.18
C SER A 21 22.80 6.58 2.41
N THR A 22 23.93 6.03 1.95
CA THR A 22 24.20 4.70 1.32
C THR A 22 24.91 3.57 2.13
N ALA A 23 24.63 2.30 1.72
CA ALA A 23 25.45 1.06 1.59
C ALA A 23 26.15 0.34 2.78
N GLN A 24 26.05 -1.01 2.87
CA GLN A 24 26.99 -1.87 3.64
C GLN A 24 27.01 -3.37 3.21
N THR A 25 28.19 -4.01 3.28
CA THR A 25 28.51 -5.38 2.86
C THR A 25 28.71 -6.38 4.03
N ASN A 26 28.17 -7.61 3.86
CA ASN A 26 28.46 -8.94 4.45
C ASN A 26 28.88 -9.12 5.93
N THR A 27 28.07 -9.81 6.78
CA THR A 27 28.15 -11.25 7.19
C THR A 27 27.37 -11.53 8.51
N ALA A 28 26.46 -12.52 8.52
CA ALA A 28 25.90 -13.24 9.69
C ALA A 28 25.00 -14.41 9.18
N PRO A 29 24.75 -15.50 9.95
CA PRO A 29 23.81 -16.54 9.52
C PRO A 29 22.48 -15.88 9.21
N SER A 30 22.09 -15.94 7.93
CA SER A 30 20.83 -15.39 7.47
C SER A 30 19.73 -16.17 8.17
N ILE A 31 19.17 -15.59 9.24
CA ILE A 31 17.75 -15.73 9.47
C ILE A 31 17.16 -15.29 8.14
N LEU A 32 16.80 -16.26 7.30
CA LEU A 32 16.01 -16.04 6.10
C LEU A 32 14.65 -15.55 6.61
N ALA A 33 14.62 -14.31 7.09
CA ALA A 33 13.44 -13.50 7.05
C ALA A 33 13.08 -13.52 5.57
N LYS A 34 12.11 -14.36 5.23
CA LYS A 34 11.51 -14.34 3.91
C LYS A 34 10.99 -12.92 3.78
N ALA A 35 11.74 -12.09 3.06
CA ALA A 35 11.23 -10.81 2.61
C ALA A 35 10.06 -11.18 1.70
N THR A 36 8.84 -11.10 2.24
CA THR A 36 7.61 -11.09 1.44
C THR A 36 7.57 -9.74 0.74
N VAL A 37 8.48 -9.58 -0.21
CA VAL A 37 8.49 -8.51 -1.20
C VAL A 37 7.86 -9.13 -2.43
N ALA A 38 6.64 -8.71 -2.76
CA ALA A 38 5.94 -9.24 -3.92
C ALA A 38 6.49 -8.69 -5.24
N THR A 39 7.11 -7.51 -5.20
CA THR A 39 7.75 -6.87 -6.35
C THR A 39 8.92 -5.99 -5.89
N PRO A 40 10.03 -5.91 -6.64
CA PRO A 40 11.22 -5.14 -6.22
C PRO A 40 10.96 -3.67 -5.90
N GLU A 41 9.90 -3.08 -6.46
CA GLU A 41 9.52 -1.70 -6.21
C GLU A 41 9.08 -1.44 -4.75
N GLU A 42 8.71 -2.48 -4.00
CA GLU A 42 8.41 -2.35 -2.57
C GLU A 42 9.67 -2.12 -1.73
N ASP A 43 10.86 -2.46 -2.24
CA ASP A 43 12.14 -2.14 -1.58
C ASP A 43 12.49 -0.64 -1.68
N ASN A 44 11.77 0.12 -2.52
CA ASN A 44 12.01 1.55 -2.73
C ASN A 44 11.43 2.44 -1.62
N TYR A 45 10.72 1.86 -0.64
CA TYR A 45 10.23 2.56 0.53
C TYR A 45 10.21 1.66 1.77
N ASP A 46 10.21 2.28 2.94
CA ASP A 46 10.14 1.62 4.23
C ASP A 46 8.87 2.07 4.98
N VAL A 47 7.97 1.13 5.20
CA VAL A 47 6.70 1.36 5.91
C VAL A 47 6.95 1.54 7.40
N LYS A 48 6.61 2.72 7.92
CA LYS A 48 6.79 3.07 9.34
C LYS A 48 5.55 2.86 10.18
N TYR A 49 4.38 2.94 9.55
CA TYR A 49 3.11 2.87 10.26
C TYR A 49 1.99 2.42 9.33
N VAL A 50 1.11 1.57 9.87
CA VAL A 50 -0.15 1.21 9.25
C VAL A 50 -1.26 1.35 10.29
N LYS A 51 -2.31 2.09 9.95
CA LYS A 51 -3.58 2.09 10.67
C LYS A 51 -4.60 1.34 9.84
N ILE A 52 -5.33 0.43 10.47
CA ILE A 52 -6.43 -0.30 9.83
C ILE A 52 -7.69 -0.03 10.63
N ASP A 53 -8.70 0.54 9.98
CA ASP A 53 -10.04 0.69 10.53
C ASP A 53 -10.92 -0.40 9.92
N LEU A 54 -11.08 -1.50 10.67
CA LEU A 54 -11.76 -2.71 10.20
C LEU A 54 -13.23 -2.73 10.62
N GLN A 55 -14.10 -3.03 9.67
CA GLN A 55 -15.51 -3.35 9.87
C GLN A 55 -15.70 -4.85 9.65
N ALA A 56 -16.13 -5.55 10.70
CA ALA A 56 -16.42 -6.98 10.68
C ALA A 56 -17.64 -7.27 11.56
N THR A 57 -18.37 -8.35 11.26
CA THR A 57 -19.50 -8.82 12.07
C THR A 57 -19.34 -10.30 12.39
N ASN A 58 -20.09 -10.81 13.38
CA ASN A 58 -20.16 -12.23 13.69
C ASN A 58 -21.13 -13.01 12.78
N THR A 59 -21.78 -12.33 11.83
CA THR A 59 -22.79 -12.92 10.92
C THR A 59 -22.27 -13.13 9.50
N SER A 60 -21.06 -12.65 9.20
CA SER A 60 -20.46 -12.68 7.86
C SER A 60 -18.95 -12.87 7.94
N THR A 61 -18.38 -13.54 6.93
CA THR A 61 -16.93 -13.64 6.74
C THR A 61 -16.37 -12.48 5.90
N MET A 62 -17.24 -11.58 5.44
CA MET A 62 -16.84 -10.38 4.70
C MET A 62 -16.27 -9.34 5.67
N ILE A 63 -15.21 -8.66 5.24
CA ILE A 63 -14.63 -7.51 5.93
C ILE A 63 -14.65 -6.28 5.03
N ALA A 64 -14.74 -5.11 5.65
CA ALA A 64 -14.67 -3.82 4.99
C ALA A 64 -13.83 -2.86 5.83
N GLY A 65 -13.41 -1.72 5.27
CA GLY A 65 -12.65 -0.75 6.04
C GLY A 65 -11.74 0.13 5.20
N SER A 66 -10.82 0.79 5.87
CA SER A 66 -9.76 1.57 5.26
C SER A 66 -8.41 1.25 5.90
N SER A 67 -7.34 1.45 5.12
CA SER A 67 -5.99 1.46 5.62
C SER A 67 -5.34 2.83 5.35
N LEU A 68 -4.55 3.28 6.31
CA LEU A 68 -3.63 4.40 6.16
C LEU A 68 -2.22 3.89 6.39
N THR A 69 -1.41 3.95 5.35
CA THR A 69 0.01 3.63 5.42
C THR A 69 0.81 4.93 5.55
N ARG A 70 1.92 4.90 6.29
CA ARG A 70 2.96 5.93 6.22
C ARG A 70 4.27 5.23 5.91
N ALA A 71 4.91 5.64 4.83
CA ALA A 71 6.18 5.10 4.39
C ALA A 71 7.19 6.22 4.16
N VAL A 72 8.47 5.86 4.15
CA VAL A 72 9.58 6.75 3.83
C VAL A 72 10.32 6.18 2.63
N VAL A 73 10.55 6.97 1.60
CA VAL A 73 11.27 6.52 0.40
C VAL A 73 12.74 6.25 0.75
N THR A 74 13.22 5.10 0.30
CA THR A 74 14.60 4.62 0.51
C THR A 74 15.40 4.64 -0.80
N ALA A 75 14.72 4.59 -1.95
CA ALA A 75 15.33 4.76 -3.27
C ALA A 75 15.71 6.23 -3.55
N PRO A 76 16.55 6.52 -4.56
CA PRO A 76 16.86 7.89 -4.96
C PRO A 76 15.64 8.72 -5.39
N SER A 77 14.67 8.05 -6.01
CA SER A 77 13.35 8.61 -6.29
C SER A 77 12.34 7.51 -6.59
N ILE A 78 11.06 7.79 -6.39
CA ILE A 78 9.96 6.95 -6.88
C ILE A 78 8.92 7.77 -7.65
N THR A 79 8.33 7.16 -8.69
CA THR A 79 7.19 7.72 -9.44
C THR A 79 5.92 6.89 -9.28
N GLU A 80 6.05 5.70 -8.69
CA GLU A 80 4.98 4.74 -8.51
C GLU A 80 5.10 4.15 -7.10
N TYR A 81 3.96 3.96 -6.45
CA TYR A 81 3.85 3.27 -5.17
C TYR A 81 3.17 1.92 -5.40
N TYR A 82 3.90 0.84 -5.13
CA TYR A 82 3.40 -0.53 -5.23
C TYR A 82 2.93 -1.01 -3.86
N PHE A 83 1.93 -1.89 -3.79
CA PHE A 83 1.50 -2.51 -2.55
C PHE A 83 0.69 -3.79 -2.79
N GLU A 84 0.75 -4.70 -1.81
CA GLU A 84 -0.04 -5.92 -1.81
C GLU A 84 -1.46 -5.73 -1.26
N LEU A 85 -2.45 -6.36 -1.93
CA LEU A 85 -3.79 -6.61 -1.41
C LEU A 85 -4.34 -7.88 -2.06
N THR A 86 -4.90 -8.79 -1.26
CA THR A 86 -5.57 -9.99 -1.78
C THR A 86 -6.69 -9.63 -2.79
N SER A 87 -6.79 -10.40 -3.89
CA SER A 87 -7.86 -10.24 -4.90
C SER A 87 -9.26 -10.55 -4.38
N GLN A 88 -9.38 -11.09 -3.17
CA GLN A 88 -10.68 -11.28 -2.50
C GLN A 88 -11.26 -9.97 -1.97
N LEU A 89 -10.46 -8.90 -1.92
CA LEU A 89 -10.87 -7.57 -1.52
C LEU A 89 -10.87 -6.64 -2.74
N THR A 90 -11.81 -5.70 -2.75
CA THR A 90 -11.92 -4.67 -3.79
C THR A 90 -11.50 -3.32 -3.24
N ILE A 91 -10.69 -2.59 -4.01
CA ILE A 91 -10.38 -1.19 -3.76
C ILE A 91 -11.41 -0.36 -4.50
N ASP A 92 -12.05 0.60 -3.84
CA ASP A 92 -12.89 1.57 -4.56
C ASP A 92 -12.18 2.89 -4.79
N SER A 93 -11.28 3.29 -3.90
CA SER A 93 -10.50 4.50 -4.05
C SER A 93 -9.21 4.43 -3.26
N ALA A 94 -8.20 5.07 -3.85
CA ALA A 94 -6.95 5.38 -3.20
C ALA A 94 -6.77 6.90 -3.22
N HIS A 95 -6.10 7.43 -2.23
CA HIS A 95 -5.65 8.82 -2.29
C HIS A 95 -4.17 8.83 -2.06
N PHE A 96 -3.45 9.76 -2.67
CA PHE A 96 -2.14 10.16 -2.22
C PHE A 96 -2.23 11.56 -1.65
N ASN A 97 -1.78 11.82 -0.44
CA ASN A 97 -1.81 13.15 0.15
C ASN A 97 -3.20 13.81 0.22
N GLY A 98 -4.26 13.01 0.37
CA GLY A 98 -5.64 13.48 0.30
C GLY A 98 -6.15 13.74 -1.13
N GLN A 99 -5.28 13.63 -2.15
CA GLN A 99 -5.65 13.67 -3.56
C GLN A 99 -6.07 12.28 -4.04
N TYR A 100 -7.26 12.14 -4.60
CA TYR A 100 -7.70 10.88 -5.22
C TYR A 100 -6.76 10.45 -6.36
N LEU A 101 -6.37 9.17 -6.38
CA LEU A 101 -5.60 8.58 -7.46
C LEU A 101 -6.15 7.21 -7.89
N PRO A 102 -6.09 6.88 -9.20
CA PRO A 102 -6.49 5.57 -9.67
C PRO A 102 -5.50 4.50 -9.21
N VAL A 103 -6.02 3.33 -8.88
CA VAL A 103 -5.23 2.13 -8.61
C VAL A 103 -5.24 1.24 -9.85
N THR A 104 -4.05 0.79 -10.26
CA THR A 104 -3.90 -0.21 -11.31
C THR A 104 -3.46 -1.52 -10.69
N GLN A 105 -4.22 -2.59 -10.91
CA GLN A 105 -3.80 -3.93 -10.53
C GLN A 105 -2.70 -4.40 -11.50
N VAL A 106 -1.54 -4.77 -10.95
CA VAL A 106 -0.38 -5.25 -11.73
C VAL A 106 -0.48 -6.77 -11.93
N ASN A 107 -0.84 -7.48 -10.87
CA ASN A 107 -1.10 -8.93 -10.89
C ASN A 107 -2.16 -9.29 -9.82
N GLY A 108 -2.39 -10.58 -9.59
CA GLY A 108 -3.46 -11.07 -8.70
C GLY A 108 -3.43 -10.54 -7.25
N PHE A 109 -2.34 -9.95 -6.78
CA PHE A 109 -2.25 -9.37 -5.43
C PHE A 109 -1.41 -8.09 -5.34
N VAL A 110 -0.68 -7.69 -6.38
CA VAL A 110 0.09 -6.44 -6.41
C VAL A 110 -0.69 -5.35 -7.13
N ASN A 111 -0.74 -4.17 -6.51
CA ASN A 111 -1.39 -2.97 -7.00
C ASN A 111 -0.38 -1.84 -7.08
N LYS A 112 -0.66 -0.86 -7.94
CA LYS A 112 0.16 0.34 -8.05
C LYS A 112 -0.66 1.63 -8.14
N ILE A 113 -0.06 2.71 -7.67
CA ILE A 113 -0.53 4.09 -7.82
C ILE A 113 0.58 4.90 -8.49
N VAL A 114 0.25 5.61 -9.57
CA VAL A 114 1.17 6.58 -10.18
C VAL A 114 1.13 7.86 -9.36
N LEU A 115 2.28 8.32 -8.88
CA LEU A 115 2.38 9.49 -8.03
C LEU A 115 2.30 10.78 -8.86
N PRO A 116 1.70 11.87 -8.33
CA PRO A 116 1.56 13.13 -9.07
C PRO A 116 2.90 13.81 -9.38
N ALA A 117 3.93 13.51 -8.58
CA ALA A 117 5.30 13.96 -8.75
C ALA A 117 6.25 12.89 -8.22
N ALA A 118 7.49 12.93 -8.71
CA ALA A 118 8.55 12.11 -8.16
C ALA A 118 8.86 12.53 -6.71
N LEU A 119 9.16 11.53 -5.90
CA LEU A 119 9.30 11.59 -4.46
C LEU A 119 10.70 11.17 -4.04
#